data_AF-A0AAW1SCQ4-F1
#
_entry.id   AF-A0AAW1SCQ4-F1
#
_cell.length_a   1.000
_cell.length_b   1.000
_cell.length_c   1.000
_cell.angle_alpha   90.00
_cell.angle_beta   90.00
_cell.angle_gamma   90.00
#
_symmetry.space_group_name_H-M   'P 1'
#
loop_
_entity.id
_entity.type
_entity.pdbx_description
1 polymer ?
#
loop_
_entity_poly.entity_id
_entity_poly.type
_entity_poly.pdbx_seq_one_letter_code
_entity_poly.pdbx_strand_id
1 'polypeptide(L)'
;MAARLVAYTAVAGISVGVVSLAWWCRSRCRVVWRSETPGKPEGALKGLAFSTKSSAGKEGGKVDPRDHRPREGFLSWDDYFMAVAYLSAQRSKDPHKQVGACIVSNEQIILGIGYNGFPRGCDDAQLPWAKCSDQDQLLDTKYPYVCHAEMNAILNKNQASLSQAKLYVTMFPCNECAKLLIQAGIKEVIFHEDKPSLPASTQPRGGMMVRATSFACTMQRTCKHR
;
A
#
# COMPACT_ATOMS: atom_id res chain seq x y z
N MET A 1 -7.73 -1.07 -74.11
CA MET A 1 -8.17 -0.79 -72.73
C MET A 1 -8.85 -2.04 -72.18
N ALA A 2 -8.17 -2.78 -71.30
CA ALA A 2 -8.67 -4.04 -70.76
C ALA A 2 -8.53 -4.00 -69.23
N ALA A 3 -9.64 -3.77 -68.54
CA ALA A 3 -9.69 -3.86 -67.09
C ALA A 3 -10.00 -5.32 -66.71
N ARG A 4 -9.00 -6.01 -66.17
CA ARG A 4 -9.14 -7.36 -65.62
C ARG A 4 -9.82 -7.28 -64.25
N LEU A 5 -10.96 -7.95 -64.11
CA LEU A 5 -11.49 -8.36 -62.80
C LEU A 5 -10.46 -9.28 -62.13
N VAL A 6 -10.06 -8.96 -60.90
CA VAL A 6 -9.37 -9.89 -60.01
C VAL A 6 -10.33 -10.19 -58.87
N ALA A 7 -10.79 -11.44 -58.84
CA ALA A 7 -11.53 -12.03 -57.75
C ALA A 7 -10.59 -12.21 -56.55
N TYR A 8 -10.96 -11.67 -55.39
CA TYR A 8 -10.29 -11.98 -54.13
C TYR A 8 -10.77 -13.34 -53.61
N THR A 9 -9.89 -14.33 -53.66
CA THR A 9 -10.06 -15.58 -52.92
C THR A 9 -9.77 -15.33 -51.45
N ALA A 10 -10.69 -15.74 -50.58
CA ALA A 10 -10.53 -15.72 -49.14
C ALA A 10 -9.40 -16.67 -48.72
N VAL A 11 -8.32 -16.12 -48.16
CA VAL A 11 -7.29 -16.91 -47.47
C VAL A 11 -7.73 -17.08 -46.02
N ALA A 12 -7.90 -18.34 -45.65
CA ALA A 12 -8.28 -18.80 -44.33
C ALA A 12 -7.26 -18.41 -43.26
N GLY A 13 -7.78 -18.00 -42.10
CA GLY A 13 -7.23 -18.41 -40.81
C GLY A 13 -5.87 -17.85 -40.39
N ILE A 14 -5.77 -16.54 -40.19
CA ILE A 14 -4.85 -16.02 -39.17
C ILE A 14 -5.67 -15.73 -37.94
N SER A 15 -5.70 -16.71 -37.03
CA SER A 15 -6.07 -16.48 -35.64
C SER A 15 -5.05 -15.51 -35.07
N VAL A 16 -5.35 -14.21 -35.07
CA VAL A 16 -4.70 -13.27 -34.16
C VAL A 16 -5.07 -13.77 -32.78
N GLY A 17 -4.21 -14.63 -32.23
CA GLY A 17 -4.28 -15.05 -30.86
C GLY A 17 -4.26 -13.78 -30.05
N VAL A 18 -5.41 -13.40 -29.50
CA VAL A 18 -5.49 -12.51 -28.37
C VAL A 18 -4.62 -13.18 -27.33
N VAL A 19 -3.35 -12.80 -27.26
CA VAL A 19 -2.50 -13.11 -26.12
C VAL A 19 -3.21 -12.39 -25.00
N SER A 20 -4.10 -13.13 -24.33
CA SER A 20 -4.93 -12.60 -23.28
C SER A 20 -4.00 -11.81 -22.37
N LEU A 21 -4.39 -10.60 -21.97
CA LEU A 21 -3.62 -9.77 -21.04
C LEU A 21 -3.14 -10.61 -19.82
N ALA A 22 -3.90 -11.67 -19.50
CA ALA A 22 -3.60 -12.72 -18.53
C ALA A 22 -2.34 -13.58 -18.80
N TRP A 23 -1.93 -13.82 -20.04
CA TRP A 23 -0.73 -14.59 -20.40
C TRP A 23 0.51 -13.69 -20.42
N TRP A 24 0.39 -12.46 -20.95
CA TRP A 24 1.45 -11.44 -20.86
C TRP A 24 1.78 -11.09 -19.40
N CYS A 25 0.78 -11.06 -18.52
CA CYS A 25 0.99 -10.85 -17.10
C CYS A 25 1.55 -12.10 -16.36
N ARG A 26 1.34 -13.32 -16.87
CA ARG A 26 1.89 -14.53 -16.23
C ARG A 26 3.39 -14.70 -16.44
N SER A 27 3.93 -14.29 -17.59
CA SER A 27 5.32 -14.56 -17.98
C SER A 27 6.34 -13.52 -17.50
N ARG A 28 5.91 -12.32 -17.09
CA ARG A 28 6.81 -11.27 -16.56
C ARG A 28 6.66 -10.95 -15.07
N CYS A 29 5.60 -11.41 -14.44
CA CYS A 29 5.40 -11.14 -13.02
C CYS A 29 5.95 -12.24 -12.14
N ARG A 30 7.21 -12.07 -11.74
CA ARG A 30 7.67 -12.68 -10.50
C ARG A 30 7.04 -11.88 -9.37
N VAL A 31 5.92 -12.36 -8.83
CA VAL A 31 5.50 -11.95 -7.48
C VAL A 31 6.55 -12.56 -6.56
N VAL A 32 7.60 -11.79 -6.27
CA VAL A 32 8.54 -12.17 -5.22
C VAL A 32 7.87 -11.73 -3.93
N TRP A 33 7.17 -12.67 -3.29
CA TRP A 33 6.89 -12.56 -1.87
C TRP A 33 8.25 -12.66 -1.17
N ARG A 34 8.97 -11.55 -1.08
CA ARG A 34 10.18 -11.49 -0.28
C ARG A 34 9.71 -11.25 1.15
N SER A 35 9.53 -12.35 1.87
CA SER A 35 9.47 -12.36 3.32
C SER A 35 10.87 -12.04 3.83
N GLU A 36 11.30 -10.80 3.67
CA GLU A 36 12.38 -10.31 4.50
C GLU A 36 11.77 -10.20 5.89
N THR A 37 12.29 -10.98 6.83
CA THR A 37 12.11 -10.70 8.24
C THR A 37 13.17 -9.64 8.55
N PRO A 38 12.81 -8.35 8.73
CA PRO A 38 13.63 -7.55 9.63
C PRO A 38 13.62 -8.32 10.95
N GLY A 39 14.79 -8.51 11.56
CA GLY A 39 14.94 -9.29 12.78
C GLY A 39 13.78 -9.03 13.75
N LYS A 40 13.11 -10.11 14.15
CA LYS A 40 11.99 -10.21 15.09
C LYS A 40 11.75 -8.89 15.87
N PRO A 41 10.77 -8.06 15.50
CA PRO A 41 10.35 -6.97 16.37
C PRO A 41 9.46 -7.60 17.44
N GLU A 42 10.07 -8.25 18.44
CA GLU A 42 9.36 -8.60 19.66
C GLU A 42 8.90 -7.29 20.31
N GLY A 43 7.66 -6.89 20.03
CA GLY A 43 6.99 -5.75 20.69
C GLY A 43 6.56 -4.58 19.81
N ALA A 44 6.64 -4.63 18.47
CA ALA A 44 6.47 -3.42 17.66
C ALA A 44 5.09 -2.72 17.67
N LEU A 45 3.98 -3.34 18.09
CA LEU A 45 2.67 -2.69 17.92
C LEU A 45 1.64 -2.92 19.04
N LYS A 46 2.02 -3.46 20.20
CA LYS A 46 1.16 -3.37 21.40
C LYS A 46 1.58 -2.16 22.23
N GLY A 47 1.00 -1.02 21.85
CA GLY A 47 1.17 0.24 22.55
C GLY A 47 2.05 1.20 21.76
N LEU A 48 1.44 2.25 21.25
CA LEU A 48 2.09 3.54 21.02
C LEU A 48 2.48 4.23 22.35
N ALA A 49 2.92 3.45 23.33
CA ALA A 49 3.93 3.92 24.23
C ALA A 49 5.23 3.81 23.43
N PHE A 50 5.96 4.92 23.30
CA PHE A 50 7.40 4.89 23.03
C PHE A 50 8.03 4.03 24.14
N SER A 51 7.92 2.71 24.03
CA SER A 51 8.58 1.79 24.92
C SER A 51 10.02 1.84 24.47
N THR A 52 10.79 2.68 25.15
CA THR A 52 12.18 2.39 25.40
C THR A 52 12.21 0.98 25.98
N LYS A 53 12.30 -0.04 25.12
CA LYS A 53 13.05 -1.22 25.50
C LYS A 53 14.48 -0.71 25.67
N SER A 54 14.73 -0.10 26.82
CA SER A 54 16.01 -0.25 27.47
C SER A 54 16.18 -1.76 27.54
N SER A 55 17.04 -2.27 26.67
CA SER A 55 17.87 -3.40 27.05
C SER A 55 18.23 -3.18 28.52
N ALA A 56 17.93 -4.19 29.34
CA ALA A 56 18.21 -4.19 30.76
C ALA A 56 19.50 -3.42 31.06
N GLY A 57 19.38 -2.44 31.97
CA GLY A 57 20.30 -1.32 32.13
C GLY A 57 21.77 -1.66 31.92
N LYS A 58 22.33 -1.12 30.85
CA LYS A 58 23.61 -0.42 30.99
C LYS A 58 23.24 1.03 31.25
N GLU A 59 23.57 1.50 32.45
CA GLU A 59 23.57 2.92 32.78
C GLU A 59 24.20 3.67 31.61
N GLY A 60 23.49 4.68 31.10
CA GLY A 60 23.92 5.49 29.97
C GLY A 60 25.19 6.25 30.34
N GLY A 61 26.34 5.59 30.20
CA GLY A 61 27.63 6.24 30.22
C GLY A 61 27.62 7.34 29.17
N LYS A 62 28.03 8.55 29.54
CA LYS A 62 28.24 9.65 28.58
C LYS A 62 29.13 9.11 27.46
N VAL A 63 28.60 9.04 26.25
CA VAL A 63 29.37 8.69 25.05
C VAL A 63 30.43 9.79 24.88
N ASP A 64 31.68 9.41 24.60
CA ASP A 64 32.76 10.35 24.37
C ASP A 64 32.37 11.29 23.21
N PRO A 65 32.36 12.63 23.38
CA PRO A 65 32.07 13.58 22.30
C PRO A 65 32.98 13.47 21.07
N ARG A 66 34.11 12.75 21.18
CA ARG A 66 35.06 12.47 20.10
C ARG A 66 34.81 11.12 19.41
N ASP A 67 33.85 10.34 19.89
CA ASP A 67 33.46 9.08 19.25
C ASP A 67 32.81 9.38 17.88
N HIS A 68 33.44 8.90 16.82
CA HIS A 68 33.01 9.09 15.43
C HIS A 68 32.18 7.92 14.90
N ARG A 69 31.92 6.91 15.74
CA ARG A 69 31.12 5.75 15.34
C ARG A 69 29.63 6.14 15.25
N PRO A 70 28.89 5.60 14.28
CA PRO A 70 27.44 5.76 14.24
C PRO A 70 26.79 5.23 15.52
N ARG A 71 25.73 5.90 15.96
CA ARG A 71 24.90 5.43 17.08
C ARG A 71 24.41 4.01 16.79
N GLU A 72 24.44 3.13 17.79
CA GLU A 72 23.79 1.81 17.68
C GLU A 72 22.26 1.92 17.83
N GLY A 73 21.52 1.04 17.14
CA GLY A 73 20.06 0.96 17.26
C GLY A 73 19.28 2.13 16.65
N PHE A 74 19.81 2.78 15.61
CA PHE A 74 19.05 3.73 14.80
C PHE A 74 18.02 3.01 13.93
N LEU A 75 16.94 3.71 13.55
CA LEU A 75 15.89 3.12 12.73
C LEU A 75 16.36 2.87 11.31
N SER A 76 15.98 1.71 10.75
CA SER A 76 16.09 1.48 9.31
C SER A 76 15.10 2.38 8.56
N TRP A 77 15.35 2.59 7.26
CA TRP A 77 14.45 3.38 6.41
C TRP A 77 13.05 2.79 6.33
N ASP A 78 12.92 1.47 6.18
CA ASP A 78 11.62 0.80 6.11
C ASP A 78 10.85 0.95 7.42
N ASP A 79 11.53 0.78 8.56
CA ASP A 79 10.90 0.97 9.89
C ASP A 79 10.48 2.43 10.09
N TYR A 80 11.31 3.38 9.67
CA TYR A 80 11.00 4.80 9.74
C TYR A 80 9.75 5.15 8.92
N PHE A 81 9.68 4.76 7.63
CA PHE A 81 8.55 5.10 6.79
C PHE A 81 7.26 4.37 7.19
N MET A 82 7.37 3.12 7.66
CA MET A 82 6.22 2.41 8.23
C MET A 82 5.76 3.08 9.54
N ALA A 83 6.67 3.54 10.41
CA ALA A 83 6.32 4.29 11.61
C ALA A 83 5.61 5.61 11.27
N VAL A 84 6.05 6.33 10.22
CA VAL A 84 5.37 7.53 9.72
C VAL A 84 3.95 7.20 9.24
N ALA A 85 3.74 6.08 8.55
CA ALA A 85 2.41 5.64 8.15
C ALA A 85 1.51 5.36 9.37
N TYR A 86 2.02 4.65 10.39
CA TYR A 86 1.29 4.41 11.65
C TYR A 86 0.99 5.70 12.43
N LEU A 87 1.94 6.62 12.50
CA LEU A 87 1.73 7.93 13.14
C LEU A 87 0.65 8.72 12.40
N SER A 88 0.65 8.66 11.07
CA SER A 88 -0.36 9.32 10.24
C SER A 88 -1.75 8.73 10.45
N ALA A 89 -1.85 7.40 10.64
CA ALA A 89 -3.11 6.73 10.95
C ALA A 89 -3.77 7.28 12.22
N GLN A 90 -3.01 7.74 13.21
CA GLN A 90 -3.55 8.32 14.44
C GLN A 90 -4.31 9.64 14.23
N ARG A 91 -4.17 10.27 13.06
CA ARG A 91 -5.00 11.44 12.69
C ARG A 91 -6.39 11.06 12.20
N SER A 92 -6.64 9.80 11.88
CA SER A 92 -7.96 9.33 11.44
C SER A 92 -8.97 9.47 12.57
N LYS A 93 -10.16 9.97 12.21
CA LYS A 93 -11.31 10.09 13.11
C LYS A 93 -12.26 8.89 13.03
N ASP A 94 -11.94 7.91 12.19
CA ASP A 94 -12.75 6.68 12.07
C ASP A 94 -12.64 5.86 13.36
N PRO A 95 -13.75 5.61 14.07
CA PRO A 95 -13.71 4.88 15.34
C PRO A 95 -13.41 3.39 15.17
N HIS A 96 -13.54 2.84 13.95
CA HIS A 96 -13.46 1.41 13.73
C HIS A 96 -12.15 0.96 13.10
N LYS A 97 -11.55 1.78 12.23
CA LYS A 97 -10.30 1.41 11.57
C LYS A 97 -9.50 2.65 11.21
N GLN A 98 -8.27 2.71 11.70
CA GLN A 98 -7.31 3.76 11.38
C GLN A 98 -6.27 3.19 10.40
N VAL A 99 -6.17 3.80 9.23
CA VAL A 99 -5.23 3.44 8.18
C VAL A 99 -4.40 4.66 7.82
N GLY A 100 -3.09 4.46 7.67
CA GLY A 100 -2.16 5.50 7.27
C GLY A 100 -1.28 5.05 6.12
N ALA A 101 -0.82 6.01 5.35
CA ALA A 101 -0.05 5.81 4.13
C ALA A 101 1.06 6.86 4.01
N CYS A 102 2.23 6.44 3.56
CA CYS A 102 3.40 7.29 3.30
C CYS A 102 4.00 6.91 1.95
N ILE A 103 4.04 7.85 1.01
CA ILE A 103 4.65 7.67 -0.31
C ILE A 103 6.06 8.27 -0.28
N VAL A 104 7.03 7.49 -0.77
CA VAL A 104 8.45 7.81 -0.70
C VAL A 104 9.08 7.66 -2.08
N SER A 105 9.96 8.60 -2.45
CA SER A 105 10.73 8.51 -3.69
C SER A 105 11.84 7.45 -3.61
N ASN A 106 12.53 7.19 -4.71
CA ASN A 106 13.68 6.29 -4.71
C ASN A 106 14.86 6.83 -3.91
N GLU A 107 14.92 8.15 -3.76
CA GLU A 107 15.92 8.90 -2.99
C GLU A 107 15.53 9.02 -1.51
N GLN A 108 14.56 8.23 -1.03
CA GLN A 108 14.14 8.20 0.37
C GLN A 108 13.53 9.51 0.87
N ILE A 109 12.93 10.28 -0.03
CA ILE A 109 12.24 11.53 0.29
C ILE A 109 10.74 11.27 0.39
N ILE A 110 10.11 11.72 1.47
CA ILE A 110 8.66 11.63 1.62
C ILE A 110 8.01 12.59 0.62
N LEU A 111 7.20 12.03 -0.28
CA LEU A 111 6.49 12.77 -1.32
C LEU A 111 5.07 13.13 -0.88
N GLY A 112 4.40 12.25 -0.15
CA GLY A 112 3.03 12.44 0.28
C GLY A 112 2.65 11.55 1.45
N ILE A 113 1.74 12.03 2.28
CA ILE A 113 1.25 11.33 3.47
C ILE A 113 -0.29 11.39 3.47
N GLY A 114 -0.92 10.30 3.90
CA GLY A 114 -2.37 10.21 3.99
C GLY A 114 -2.85 9.36 5.16
N TYR A 115 -4.09 9.59 5.55
CA TYR A 115 -4.86 8.78 6.49
C TYR A 115 -6.31 8.72 6.02
N ASN A 116 -7.10 7.75 6.47
CA ASN A 116 -8.50 7.64 6.09
C ASN A 116 -9.38 8.67 6.81
N GLY A 117 -10.28 9.30 6.08
CA GLY A 117 -11.21 10.32 6.60
C GLY A 117 -12.12 10.86 5.52
N PHE A 118 -13.02 11.79 5.87
CA PHE A 118 -13.90 12.43 4.90
C PHE A 118 -13.15 13.43 3.99
N PRO A 119 -13.77 13.83 2.86
CA PRO A 119 -13.17 14.80 1.95
C PRO A 119 -12.92 16.15 2.65
N ARG A 120 -11.97 16.92 2.11
CA ARG A 120 -11.63 18.24 2.66
C ARG A 120 -12.85 19.15 2.64
N GLY A 121 -13.12 19.82 3.76
CA GLY A 121 -14.24 20.74 3.91
C GLY A 121 -15.58 20.09 4.27
N CYS A 122 -15.65 18.77 4.37
CA CYS A 122 -16.80 18.07 4.94
C CYS A 122 -16.66 18.02 6.47
N ASP A 123 -17.75 18.31 7.18
CA ASP A 123 -17.78 18.22 8.64
C ASP A 123 -17.92 16.77 9.10
N ASP A 124 -17.00 16.32 9.95
CA ASP A 124 -16.98 14.97 10.51
C ASP A 124 -18.15 14.70 11.46
N ALA A 125 -18.84 15.73 11.95
CA ALA A 125 -20.04 15.61 12.78
C ALA A 125 -21.33 15.41 11.96
N GLN A 126 -21.33 15.80 10.68
CA GLN A 126 -22.51 15.74 9.81
C GLN A 126 -22.58 14.45 8.97
N LEU A 127 -21.45 13.75 8.83
CA LEU A 127 -21.36 12.53 8.05
C LEU A 127 -21.28 11.28 8.94
N PRO A 128 -21.94 10.18 8.55
CA PRO A 128 -22.00 8.98 9.37
C PRO A 128 -20.66 8.23 9.37
N TRP A 129 -20.15 7.90 10.56
CA TRP A 129 -19.00 6.99 10.75
C TRP A 129 -19.41 5.51 10.87
N ALA A 130 -20.71 5.24 10.95
CA ALA A 130 -21.24 3.90 11.12
C ALA A 130 -20.94 3.00 9.91
N LYS A 131 -20.72 1.71 10.18
CA LYS A 131 -20.53 0.68 9.14
C LYS A 131 -21.85 0.10 8.62
N CYS A 132 -22.89 0.16 9.42
CA CYS A 132 -24.21 -0.38 9.12
C CYS A 132 -25.25 0.65 9.53
N SER A 133 -26.38 0.66 8.84
CA SER A 133 -27.55 1.47 9.17
C SER A 133 -28.69 0.53 9.57
N ASP A 134 -29.55 0.95 10.49
CA ASP A 134 -30.68 0.14 10.97
C ASP A 134 -31.67 -0.21 9.84
N GLN A 135 -31.73 0.61 8.80
CA GLN A 135 -32.61 0.45 7.65
C GLN A 135 -31.89 -0.04 6.38
N ASP A 136 -30.65 -0.52 6.51
CA ASP A 136 -29.77 -0.95 5.40
C ASP A 136 -29.63 0.10 4.25
N GLN A 137 -29.75 1.39 4.60
CA GLN A 137 -29.52 2.51 3.71
C GLN A 137 -28.03 2.82 3.61
N LEU A 138 -27.46 2.65 2.40
CA LEU A 138 -26.05 2.89 2.14
C LEU A 138 -25.58 4.32 2.51
N LEU A 139 -26.43 5.33 2.32
CA LEU A 139 -26.12 6.73 2.61
C LEU A 139 -26.01 7.04 4.12
N ASP A 140 -26.57 6.18 4.97
CA ASP A 140 -26.43 6.30 6.43
C ASP A 140 -25.15 5.61 6.93
N THR A 141 -24.30 5.13 6.02
CA THR A 141 -23.01 4.49 6.33
C THR A 141 -21.84 5.36 5.86
N LYS A 142 -20.66 5.09 6.40
CA LYS A 142 -19.44 5.81 6.04
C LYS A 142 -18.92 5.54 4.62
N TYR A 143 -19.30 4.42 4.00
CA TYR A 143 -18.65 3.92 2.78
C TYR A 143 -18.72 4.85 1.56
N PRO A 144 -19.80 5.61 1.31
CA PRO A 144 -19.86 6.54 0.20
C PRO A 144 -18.94 7.76 0.37
N TYR A 145 -18.58 8.09 1.60
CA TYR A 145 -17.94 9.36 1.94
C TYR A 145 -16.46 9.22 2.32
N VAL A 146 -16.07 8.10 2.93
CA VAL A 146 -14.69 7.94 3.42
C VAL A 146 -13.69 7.82 2.28
N CYS A 147 -12.72 8.71 2.30
CA CYS A 147 -11.52 8.64 1.48
C CYS A 147 -10.48 7.76 2.16
N HIS A 148 -9.93 6.81 1.41
CA HIS A 148 -8.88 5.92 1.87
C HIS A 148 -7.52 6.64 2.04
N ALA A 149 -6.66 6.09 2.90
CA ALA A 149 -5.36 6.68 3.21
C ALA A 149 -4.45 6.81 1.98
N GLU A 150 -4.45 5.78 1.12
CA GLU A 150 -3.65 5.72 -0.11
C GLU A 150 -4.06 6.80 -1.11
N MET A 151 -5.38 6.98 -1.27
CA MET A 151 -5.94 8.04 -2.11
C MET A 151 -5.55 9.41 -1.57
N ASN A 152 -5.70 9.62 -0.27
CA ASN A 152 -5.30 10.88 0.37
C ASN A 152 -3.79 11.12 0.26
N ALA A 153 -2.95 10.09 0.36
CA ALA A 153 -1.50 10.23 0.20
C ALA A 153 -1.11 10.68 -1.23
N ILE A 154 -1.79 10.15 -2.25
CA ILE A 154 -1.60 10.59 -3.64
C ILE A 154 -2.07 12.04 -3.82
N LEU A 155 -3.21 12.44 -3.23
CA LEU A 155 -3.77 13.78 -3.39
C LEU A 155 -3.08 14.86 -2.54
N ASN A 156 -2.42 14.46 -1.44
CA ASN A 156 -1.68 15.35 -0.54
C ASN A 156 -0.20 15.49 -0.91
N LYS A 157 0.26 14.81 -1.97
CA LYS A 157 1.67 14.83 -2.35
C LYS A 157 2.15 16.23 -2.73
N ASN A 158 3.46 16.44 -2.62
CA ASN A 158 4.12 17.60 -3.21
C ASN A 158 4.03 17.59 -4.76
N GLN A 159 4.51 18.65 -5.40
CA GLN A 159 4.48 18.75 -6.87
C GLN A 159 5.40 17.74 -7.58
N ALA A 160 6.18 16.92 -6.86
CA ALA A 160 7.08 15.94 -7.45
C ALA A 160 6.32 14.76 -8.08
N SER A 161 6.97 14.08 -9.02
CA SER A 161 6.44 12.89 -9.67
C SER A 161 6.40 11.70 -8.72
N LEU A 162 5.35 10.88 -8.82
CA LEU A 162 5.26 9.59 -8.12
C LEU A 162 5.86 8.44 -8.95
N SER A 163 6.47 8.74 -10.10
CA SER A 163 7.08 7.72 -10.95
C SER A 163 8.17 6.97 -10.19
N GLN A 164 8.07 5.64 -10.17
CA GLN A 164 8.98 4.75 -9.45
C GLN A 164 8.93 4.87 -7.93
N ALA A 165 7.97 5.60 -7.36
CA ALA A 165 7.84 5.73 -5.91
C ALA A 165 7.39 4.42 -5.24
N LYS A 166 7.59 4.37 -3.92
CA LYS A 166 7.19 3.29 -3.02
C LYS A 166 6.09 3.79 -2.08
N LEU A 167 5.11 2.95 -1.79
CA LEU A 167 4.08 3.21 -0.79
C LEU A 167 4.32 2.35 0.44
N TYR A 168 4.39 2.96 1.62
CA TYR A 168 4.25 2.30 2.91
C TYR A 168 2.84 2.53 3.43
N VAL A 169 2.10 1.46 3.74
CA VAL A 169 0.70 1.55 4.18
C VAL A 169 0.43 0.58 5.32
N THR A 170 -0.37 0.97 6.30
CA THR A 170 -0.62 0.09 7.45
C THR A 170 -1.48 -1.14 7.10
N MET A 171 -2.30 -1.05 6.05
CA MET A 171 -3.19 -2.12 5.58
C MET A 171 -3.09 -2.33 4.06
N PHE A 172 -3.24 -3.57 3.59
CA PHE A 172 -3.25 -3.89 2.17
C PHE A 172 -4.31 -3.08 1.39
N PRO A 173 -3.94 -2.43 0.28
CA PRO A 173 -4.83 -1.53 -0.45
C PRO A 173 -6.02 -2.23 -1.08
N CYS A 174 -7.17 -1.54 -1.13
CA CYS A 174 -8.35 -2.04 -1.86
C CYS A 174 -8.15 -1.98 -3.38
N ASN A 175 -9.03 -2.63 -4.15
CA ASN A 175 -8.99 -2.61 -5.62
C ASN A 175 -9.07 -1.20 -6.20
N GLU A 176 -9.86 -0.30 -5.61
CA GLU A 176 -9.96 1.09 -6.10
C GLU A 176 -8.66 1.88 -5.82
N CYS A 177 -8.10 1.77 -4.62
CA CYS A 177 -6.81 2.37 -4.30
C CYS A 177 -5.70 1.78 -5.17
N ALA A 178 -5.73 0.48 -5.43
CA ALA A 178 -4.74 -0.16 -6.28
C ALA A 178 -4.73 0.39 -7.71
N LYS A 179 -5.91 0.65 -8.29
CA LYS A 179 -6.01 1.32 -9.60
C LYS A 179 -5.33 2.68 -9.55
N LEU A 180 -5.60 3.49 -8.52
CA LEU A 180 -4.98 4.81 -8.35
C LEU A 180 -3.46 4.72 -8.23
N LEU A 181 -2.94 3.78 -7.43
CA LEU A 181 -1.50 3.58 -7.24
C LEU A 181 -0.79 3.19 -8.54
N ILE A 182 -1.39 2.27 -9.31
CA ILE A 182 -0.84 1.84 -10.60
C ILE A 182 -0.82 3.00 -11.59
N GLN A 183 -1.92 3.75 -11.70
CA GLN A 183 -2.02 4.90 -12.59
C GLN A 183 -1.08 6.05 -12.17
N ALA A 184 -0.83 6.21 -10.87
CA ALA A 184 0.12 7.19 -10.34
C ALA A 184 1.59 6.83 -10.61
N GLY A 185 1.89 5.59 -11.03
CA GLY A 185 3.26 5.16 -11.35
C GLY A 185 4.06 4.59 -10.18
N ILE A 186 3.40 4.30 -9.05
CA ILE A 186 4.00 3.63 -7.89
C ILE A 186 4.37 2.19 -8.26
N LYS A 187 5.59 1.77 -7.91
CA LYS A 187 6.13 0.46 -8.31
C LYS A 187 6.11 -0.59 -7.22
N GLU A 188 6.07 -0.14 -5.99
CA GLU A 188 6.22 -1.00 -4.83
C GLU A 188 5.26 -0.58 -3.73
N VAL A 189 4.58 -1.56 -3.15
CA VAL A 189 3.71 -1.38 -1.99
C VAL A 189 4.23 -2.26 -0.87
N ILE A 190 4.51 -1.62 0.26
CA ILE A 190 4.97 -2.23 1.50
C ILE A 190 3.83 -2.06 2.51
N PHE A 191 3.31 -3.17 3.04
CA PHE A 191 2.18 -3.13 3.96
C PHE A 191 2.41 -3.96 5.22
N HIS A 192 1.69 -3.63 6.30
CA HIS A 192 1.80 -4.35 7.56
C HIS A 192 0.69 -5.38 7.78
N GLU A 193 -0.57 -4.98 7.57
CA GLU A 193 -1.73 -5.87 7.75
C GLU A 193 -2.28 -6.34 6.41
N ASP A 194 -2.51 -7.65 6.28
CA ASP A 194 -3.18 -8.24 5.12
C ASP A 194 -4.71 -8.26 5.29
N LYS A 195 -5.47 -8.33 4.19
CA LYS A 195 -6.93 -8.42 4.23
C LYS A 195 -7.34 -9.83 4.65
N PRO A 196 -8.33 -10.01 5.56
CA PRO A 196 -8.72 -11.33 6.08
C PRO A 196 -9.34 -12.30 5.05
N SER A 197 -9.39 -11.96 3.76
CA SER A 197 -9.96 -12.80 2.70
C SER A 197 -8.96 -13.76 2.04
N LEU A 198 -7.67 -13.74 2.42
CA LEU A 198 -6.70 -14.73 1.95
C LEU A 198 -6.68 -15.93 2.91
N PRO A 199 -6.62 -17.19 2.39
CA PRO A 199 -6.54 -18.37 3.23
C PRO A 199 -5.34 -18.25 4.19
N ALA A 200 -5.50 -18.73 5.43
CA ALA A 200 -4.52 -18.59 6.51
C ALA A 200 -3.10 -19.08 6.14
N SER A 201 -2.97 -19.97 5.15
CA SER A 201 -1.69 -20.46 4.61
C SER A 201 -0.87 -19.41 3.86
N THR A 202 -1.50 -18.32 3.42
CA THR A 202 -0.86 -17.19 2.70
C THR A 202 -0.68 -15.93 3.55
N GLN A 203 -1.22 -15.90 4.77
CA GLN A 203 -1.11 -14.75 5.65
C GLN A 203 0.27 -14.74 6.34
N PRO A 204 0.97 -13.58 6.40
CA PRO A 204 2.20 -13.45 7.18
C PRO A 204 1.90 -13.70 8.66
N ARG A 205 2.59 -14.68 9.26
CA ARG A 205 2.46 -14.98 10.70
C ARG A 205 3.16 -13.91 11.52
N GLY A 206 2.37 -13.05 12.17
CA GLY A 206 2.81 -12.09 13.18
C GLY A 206 3.53 -10.86 12.62
N GLY A 207 2.83 -9.72 12.59
CA GLY A 207 3.40 -8.36 12.48
C GLY A 207 4.47 -8.15 11.40
N MET A 208 4.46 -8.95 10.32
CA MET A 208 5.50 -8.94 9.32
C MET A 208 5.16 -7.95 8.22
N MET A 209 6.13 -7.09 7.90
CA MET A 209 6.05 -6.21 6.76
C MET A 209 6.11 -7.04 5.47
N VAL A 210 5.10 -6.89 4.62
CA VAL A 210 5.01 -7.60 3.34
C VAL A 210 5.25 -6.64 2.20
N ARG A 211 6.17 -7.02 1.31
CA ARG A 211 6.60 -6.22 0.17
C ARG A 211 6.03 -6.83 -1.12
N ALA A 212 5.22 -6.07 -1.84
CA ALA A 212 4.67 -6.45 -3.13
C ALA A 212 5.41 -5.74 -4.27
N THR A 213 6.47 -6.39 -4.78
CA THR A 213 7.15 -5.96 -6.02
C THR A 213 6.34 -6.41 -7.24
N SER A 214 6.11 -5.53 -8.23
CA SER A 214 5.18 -5.76 -9.35
C SER A 214 3.70 -5.76 -8.94
N PHE A 215 3.32 -4.76 -8.14
CA PHE A 215 2.00 -4.62 -7.53
C PHE A 215 0.80 -4.79 -8.50
N ALA A 216 0.89 -4.24 -9.72
CA ALA A 216 -0.14 -4.42 -10.76
C ALA A 216 -0.46 -5.89 -11.06
N CYS A 217 0.54 -6.75 -10.95
CA CYS A 217 0.40 -8.15 -11.22
C CYS A 217 -0.15 -8.97 -10.05
N THR A 218 0.26 -8.60 -8.84
CA THR A 218 -0.31 -9.15 -7.61
C THR A 218 -1.82 -8.93 -7.60
N MET A 219 -2.27 -7.75 -8.04
CA MET A 219 -3.70 -7.42 -8.13
C MET A 219 -4.47 -8.29 -9.13
N GLN A 220 -3.89 -8.60 -10.29
CA GLN A 220 -4.55 -9.46 -11.27
C GLN A 220 -4.76 -10.90 -10.78
N ARG A 221 -3.93 -11.38 -9.84
CA ARG A 221 -4.09 -12.71 -9.23
C ARG A 221 -5.14 -12.73 -8.14
N THR A 222 -5.18 -11.71 -7.28
CA THR A 222 -6.20 -11.61 -6.23
C THR A 222 -7.61 -11.36 -6.78
N CYS A 223 -7.74 -10.63 -7.89
CA CYS A 223 -9.05 -10.38 -8.52
C CYS A 223 -9.63 -11.60 -9.26
N LYS A 224 -8.82 -12.61 -9.59
CA LYS A 224 -9.29 -13.84 -10.27
C LYS A 224 -9.84 -14.90 -9.33
N HIS A 225 -9.68 -14.73 -8.02
CA HIS A 225 -10.18 -15.65 -7.01
C HIS A 225 -11.36 -15.05 -6.23
N ARG A 226 -12.09 -14.10 -6.83
CA ARG A 226 -13.33 -13.51 -6.32
C ARG A 226 -14.45 -13.74 -7.31
#